data_AF-A0A0P7CLH4-F1
#
_entry.id   AF-A0A0P7CLH4-F1
#
_cell.length_a   1.000
_cell.length_b   1.000
_cell.length_c   1.000
_cell.angle_alpha   90.00
_cell.angle_beta   90.00
_cell.angle_gamma   90.00
#
_symmetry.space_group_name_H-M   'P 1'
#
loop_
_entity.id
_entity.type
_entity.pdbx_description
1 polymer ?
#
loop_
_entity_poly.entity_id
_entity_poly.type
_entity_poly.pdbx_seq_one_letter_code
_entity_poly.pdbx_strand_id
1 'polypeptide(L)' 'MSSKWKIVTISCANLDNPNWTMMVNLAGPLGAQTTCHVPAPSNIDSMTFKQIKEYALAKWEEANA' A
#
# COMPACT_ATOMS: atom_id res chain seq x y z
N MET A 1 -8.61 15.75 0.94
CA MET A 1 -9.75 14.82 1.09
C MET A 1 -9.31 13.74 2.07
N SER A 2 -10.08 13.43 3.11
CA SER A 2 -9.76 12.26 3.94
C SER A 2 -9.96 11.02 3.08
N SER A 3 -8.92 10.20 2.92
CA SER A 3 -9.05 8.91 2.27
C SER A 3 -10.21 8.14 2.87
N LYS A 4 -11.19 7.79 2.03
CA LYS A 4 -12.28 6.88 2.41
C LYS A 4 -11.77 5.45 2.64
N TRP A 5 -10.55 5.18 2.19
CA TRP A 5 -9.88 3.89 2.26
C TRP A 5 -8.86 3.87 3.40
N LYS A 6 -8.76 2.74 4.07
CA LYS A 6 -7.79 2.48 5.12
C LYS A 6 -7.05 1.20 4.82
N ILE A 7 -5.74 1.21 5.02
CA ILE A 7 -4.93 -0.01 4.91
C ILE A 7 -5.22 -0.92 6.11
N VAL A 8 -5.63 -2.15 5.82
CA VAL A 8 -5.86 -3.21 6.80
C VAL A 8 -4.57 -4.01 7.02
N THR A 9 -3.94 -4.46 5.93
CA THR A 9 -2.70 -5.23 5.96
C THR A 9 -1.79 -4.86 4.79
N ILE A 10 -0.48 -4.97 5.00
CA ILE A 10 0.54 -4.91 3.95
C ILE A 10 1.40 -6.15 4.08
N SER A 11 1.61 -6.84 2.97
CA SER A 11 2.63 -7.86 2.84
C SER A 11 3.86 -7.24 2.19
N CYS A 12 4.98 -7.24 2.93
CA CYS A 12 6.28 -6.82 2.45
C CYS A 12 7.19 -8.02 2.14
N ALA A 13 6.62 -9.13 1.68
CA ALA A 13 7.39 -10.33 1.37
C ALA A 13 8.20 -10.17 0.08
N ASN A 14 9.46 -10.63 0.09
CA ASN A 14 10.38 -10.71 -1.05
C ASN A 14 10.56 -9.39 -1.84
N LEU A 15 10.57 -8.25 -1.14
CA LEU A 15 10.76 -6.93 -1.78
C LEU A 15 12.21 -6.68 -2.22
N ASP A 16 13.14 -7.57 -1.89
CA ASP A 16 14.48 -7.65 -2.45
C ASP A 16 14.45 -8.03 -3.94
N ASN A 17 13.37 -8.65 -4.42
CA ASN A 17 13.19 -8.98 -5.83
C ASN A 17 12.50 -7.81 -6.57
N PRO A 18 13.13 -7.24 -7.61
CA PRO A 18 12.57 -6.10 -8.34
C PRO A 18 11.27 -6.39 -9.10
N ASN A 19 10.92 -7.66 -9.29
CA ASN A 19 9.65 -8.06 -9.91
C ASN A 19 8.52 -8.23 -8.90
N TRP A 20 8.80 -8.13 -7.60
CA TRP A 20 7.80 -8.28 -6.55
C TRP A 20 7.22 -6.93 -6.13
N THR A 21 5.96 -6.97 -5.73
CA THR A 21 5.20 -5.80 -5.30
C THR A 21 4.65 -6.04 -3.90
N MET A 22 4.46 -4.97 -3.15
CA MET A 22 3.76 -5.01 -1.88
C MET A 22 2.28 -5.31 -2.14
N MET A 23 1.75 -6.35 -1.51
CA MET A 23 0.31 -6.61 -1.53
C MET A 23 -0.35 -5.83 -0.39
N VAL A 24 -1.30 -4.97 -0.73
CA VAL A 24 -1.95 -4.03 0.20
C VAL A 24 -3.45 -4.32 0.20
N ASN A 25 -3.99 -4.69 1.36
CA ASN A 25 -5.43 -4.83 1.55
C ASN A 25 -6.00 -3.54 2.12
N LEU A 26 -7.02 -3.00 1.46
CA LEU A 26 -7.70 -1.78 1.87
C LEU A 26 -9.16 -2.06 2.21
N ALA A 27 -9.65 -1.38 3.24
CA ALA A 27 -11.05 -1.30 3.60
C ALA A 27 -11.59 0.09 3.26
N GLY A 28 -12.66 0.13 2.47
CA GLY A 28 -13.36 1.33 2.06
C GLY A 28 -14.68 1.52 2.83
N PRO A 29 -15.49 2.50 2.39
CA PRO A 29 -16.82 2.74 2.94
C PRO A 29 -17.74 1.52 2.78
N LEU A 30 -18.74 1.43 3.64
CA LEU A 30 -19.82 0.43 3.54
C LEU A 30 -19.32 -1.03 3.52
N GLY A 31 -18.14 -1.29 4.10
CA GLY A 31 -17.57 -2.63 4.18
C GLY A 31 -16.87 -3.09 2.89
N ALA A 32 -16.66 -2.19 1.91
CA ALA A 32 -15.89 -2.51 0.72
C ALA A 32 -14.47 -2.96 1.10
N GLN A 33 -13.98 -4.02 0.47
CA GLN A 33 -12.61 -4.48 0.63
C GLN A 33 -11.99 -4.68 -0.74
N THR A 34 -10.71 -4.34 -0.87
CA THR A 34 -9.95 -4.57 -2.09
C THR A 34 -8.50 -4.86 -1.76
N THR A 35 -7.82 -5.49 -2.72
CA THR A 35 -6.39 -5.76 -2.66
C THR A 35 -5.74 -5.10 -3.87
N CYS A 36 -4.66 -4.35 -3.63
CA CYS A 36 -3.85 -3.80 -4.71
C CYS A 36 -2.37 -4.22 -4.55
N HIS A 37 -1.65 -4.14 -5.67
CA HIS A 37 -0.24 -4.45 -5.76
C HIS A 37 0.52 -3.15 -6.00
N VAL A 38 1.35 -2.76 -5.04
CA VAL A 38 2.10 -1.50 -5.06
C VAL A 38 3.59 -1.81 -5.22
N PRO A 39 4.29 -1.22 -6.20
CA PRO A 39 5.74 -1.36 -6.31
C PRO A 39 6.44 -0.98 -5.01
N ALA A 40 7.48 -1.72 -4.62
CA ALA A 40 8.28 -1.33 -3.47
C ALA A 40 8.97 0.02 -3.75
N PRO A 41 8.97 0.97 -2.78
CA PRO A 41 9.79 2.17 -2.89
C PRO A 41 11.27 1.80 -2.85
N SER A 42 12.09 2.53 -3.61
CA SER A 42 13.54 2.25 -3.74
C SER A 42 14.32 2.38 -2.43
N ASN A 43 13.75 3.06 -1.43
CA ASN A 43 14.33 3.27 -0.11
C ASN A 43 13.57 2.54 1.00
N ILE A 44 12.85 1.45 0.69
CA ILE A 44 12.00 0.74 1.64
C ILE A 44 12.71 0.32 2.93
N ASP A 45 13.98 -0.09 2.83
CA ASP A 45 14.79 -0.50 3.98
C ASP A 45 15.07 0.64 4.96
N SER A 46 14.97 1.89 4.49
CA SER A 46 15.11 3.10 5.32
C SER A 46 13.77 3.65 5.82
N MET A 47 12.65 3.01 5.48
CA MET A 47 11.31 3.49 5.84
C MET A 47 10.77 2.76 7.06
N THR A 48 10.13 3.51 7.94
CA THR A 48 9.30 2.91 9.00
C THR A 48 8.04 2.28 8.40
N PHE A 49 7.46 1.31 9.11
CA PHE A 49 6.21 0.69 8.68
C PHE A 49 5.05 1.69 8.50
N LYS A 50 5.06 2.79 9.27
CA LYS A 50 4.11 3.90 9.10
C LYS A 50 4.30 4.58 7.73
N GLN A 51 5.53 4.91 7.36
CA GLN A 51 5.83 5.52 6.07
C GLN A 51 5.52 4.59 4.90
N ILE A 52 5.73 3.28 5.06
CA ILE A 52 5.34 2.28 4.04
C ILE A 52 3.83 2.29 3.82
N LYS A 53 3.03 2.38 4.90
CA LYS A 53 1.57 2.53 4.80
C LYS A 53 1.15 3.82 4.10
N GLU A 54 1.78 4.95 4.44
CA GLU A 54 1.48 6.23 3.81
C GLU A 54 1.80 6.21 2.31
N TYR A 55 2.94 5.63 1.92
CA TYR A 55 3.32 5.43 0.53
C TYR A 55 2.32 4.53 -0.22
N ALA A 56 1.96 3.38 0.36
CA ALA A 56 0.99 2.46 -0.22
C ALA A 56 -0.39 3.10 -0.42
N LEU A 57 -0.83 3.92 0.55
CA LEU A 57 -2.10 4.63 0.46
C LEU A 57 -2.05 5.72 -0.62
N ALA A 58 -0.96 6.48 -0.71
CA ALA A 58 -0.77 7.49 -1.75
C ALA A 58 -0.80 6.85 -3.15
N LYS A 59 -0.15 5.69 -3.34
CA LYS A 59 -0.18 4.96 -4.62
C LYS A 59 -1.57 4.45 -4.99
N TRP A 60 -2.34 4.00 -4.00
CA TRP A 60 -3.74 3.64 -4.20
C TRP A 60 -4.56 4.85 -4.65
N GLU A 61 -4.39 6.00 -3.99
CA GLU A 61 -5.10 7.23 -4.33
C GLU A 61 -4.71 7.76 -5.72
N GLU A 62 -3.43 7.75 -6.08
CA GLU A 62 -2.96 8.11 -7.43
C GLU A 62 -3.61 7.26 -8.53
N ALA A 63 -3.79 5.96 -8.27
CA ALA A 63 -4.40 5.04 -9.24
C ALA A 63 -5.94 5.14 -9.33
N ASN A 64 -6.59 5.78 -8.36
CA ASN A 64 -8.06 5.84 -8.24
C ASN A 64 -8.61 7.27 -8.09
N ALA A 65 -7.78 8.29 -8.34
CA ALA A 65 -8.16 9.70 -8.44
C ALA A 65 -8.72 10.02 -9.82
#